data_AF-A0ABD2BPB1-F1
#
_entry.id   AF-A0ABD2BPB1-F1
#
_cell.length_a   1.000
_cell.length_b   1.000
_cell.length_c   1.000
_cell.angle_alpha   90.00
_cell.angle_beta   90.00
_cell.angle_gamma   90.00
#
_symmetry.space_group_name_H-M   'P 1'
#
loop_
_entity.id
_entity.type
_entity.pdbx_description
1 polymer ?
#
loop_
_entity_poly.entity_id
_entity_poly.type
_entity_poly.pdbx_seq_one_letter_code
_entity_poly.pdbx_strand_id
1 'polypeptide(L)'
;MKKIRYRIKCDWHVLQNKPELEILKKYADVSRRCTIIIAISFYLYVAFLIFPSVLCIFRYIFGTMSTTELILPFHVEYFMKNQMKYYFALFTEYVIIIIICTVGIANYSMFIAVIQHACALFLIMEWKVNERFKKPPQNFYYASSNDELVEEKEWIIGIIELYNNAIEFVSDFTNL
;
A
#
# COMPACT_ATOMS: atom_id res chain seq x y z
N MET A 1 -2.06 2.59 13.40
CA MET A 1 -1.78 3.53 12.28
C MET A 1 -0.85 4.70 12.62
N LYS A 2 -1.08 5.53 13.66
CA LYS A 2 -0.18 6.66 13.99
C LYS A 2 1.25 6.21 14.37
N LYS A 3 1.37 5.18 15.22
CA LYS A 3 2.64 4.57 15.65
C LYS A 3 3.50 4.10 14.45
N ILE A 4 2.90 3.34 13.53
CA ILE A 4 3.60 2.83 12.33
C ILE A 4 4.12 3.96 11.44
N ARG A 5 3.28 4.95 11.12
CA ARG A 5 3.71 6.10 10.30
C ARG A 5 4.85 6.89 10.94
N TYR A 6 4.81 7.04 12.26
CA TYR A 6 5.90 7.68 13.00
C TYR A 6 7.20 6.89 12.87
N ARG A 7 7.16 5.56 13.05
CA ARG A 7 8.34 4.71 12.89
C ARG A 7 8.91 4.74 11.47
N ILE A 8 8.07 4.62 10.44
CA ILE A 8 8.52 4.75 9.03
C ILE A 8 9.28 6.08 8.83
N LYS A 9 8.77 7.17 9.41
CA LYS A 9 9.43 8.48 9.33
C LYS A 9 10.78 8.47 10.05
N CYS A 10 10.85 7.91 11.25
CA CYS A 10 12.10 7.77 12.01
C CYS A 10 13.12 6.93 11.25
N ASP A 11 12.72 5.78 10.70
CA ASP A 11 13.60 4.90 9.92
C ASP A 11 14.21 5.63 8.72
N TRP A 12 13.42 6.47 8.05
CA TRP A 12 13.89 7.31 6.93
C TRP A 12 14.93 8.35 7.35
N HIS A 13 14.88 8.80 8.61
CA HIS A 13 15.87 9.72 9.17
C HIS A 13 17.12 9.01 9.69
N VAL A 14 17.01 7.77 10.14
CA VAL A 14 18.13 6.97 10.66
C VAL A 14 18.94 6.34 9.51
N LEU A 15 18.26 5.81 8.48
CA LEU A 15 18.88 5.10 7.35
C LEU A 15 19.35 6.07 6.26
N GLN A 16 20.36 6.89 6.58
CA GLN A 16 20.89 7.93 5.67
C GLN A 16 22.01 7.47 4.74
N ASN A 17 22.55 6.25 4.94
CA ASN A 17 23.57 5.72 4.06
C ASN A 17 23.03 5.63 2.64
N LYS A 18 23.81 6.09 1.65
CA LYS A 18 23.42 6.11 0.22
C LYS A 18 22.78 4.78 -0.26
N PRO A 19 23.37 3.59 -0.02
CA PRO A 19 22.78 2.33 -0.48
C PRO A 19 21.49 1.96 0.27
N GLU A 20 21.40 2.23 1.57
CA GLU A 20 20.20 1.95 2.37
C GLU A 20 19.02 2.83 1.91
N LEU A 21 19.31 4.10 1.65
CA LEU A 21 18.33 5.05 1.14
C LEU A 21 17.86 4.68 -0.28
N GLU A 22 18.74 4.14 -1.11
CA GLU A 22 18.38 3.67 -2.46
C GLU A 22 17.42 2.47 -2.38
N ILE A 23 17.68 1.52 -1.48
CA ILE A 23 16.78 0.39 -1.22
C ILE A 23 15.41 0.90 -0.75
N LEU A 24 15.39 1.77 0.27
CA LEU A 24 14.15 2.37 0.78
C LEU A 24 13.34 3.05 -0.33
N LYS A 25 13.98 3.90 -1.15
CA LYS A 25 13.34 4.59 -2.27
C LYS A 25 12.78 3.61 -3.29
N LYS A 26 13.54 2.57 -3.65
CA LYS A 26 13.11 1.55 -4.61
C LYS A 26 11.83 0.86 -4.14
N TYR A 27 11.75 0.45 -2.88
CA TYR A 27 10.58 -0.22 -2.33
C TYR A 27 9.39 0.73 -2.13
N ALA A 28 9.64 1.99 -1.78
CA ALA A 28 8.61 3.03 -1.77
C ALA A 28 8.02 3.26 -3.18
N ASP A 29 8.86 3.30 -4.22
CA ASP A 29 8.40 3.42 -5.61
C ASP A 29 7.61 2.19 -6.08
N VAL A 30 8.01 0.99 -5.67
CA VAL A 30 7.23 -0.24 -5.93
C VAL A 30 5.85 -0.12 -5.27
N SER A 31 5.77 0.28 -4.00
CA SER A 31 4.49 0.45 -3.30
C SER A 31 3.58 1.48 -3.99
N ARG A 32 4.16 2.58 -4.48
CA ARG A 32 3.45 3.62 -5.25
C ARG A 32 2.91 3.08 -6.57
N ARG A 33 3.74 2.36 -7.34
CA ARG A 33 3.31 1.76 -8.62
C ARG A 33 2.20 0.73 -8.41
N CYS A 34 2.35 -0.16 -7.43
CA CYS A 34 1.31 -1.13 -7.08
C CYS A 34 -0.01 -0.42 -6.72
N THR A 35 0.05 0.63 -5.90
CA THR A 35 -1.13 1.42 -5.52
C THR A 35 -1.80 2.05 -6.73
N ILE A 36 -1.04 2.66 -7.64
CA ILE A 36 -1.58 3.29 -8.86
C ILE A 36 -2.26 2.25 -9.75
N ILE A 37 -1.60 1.11 -10.00
CA ILE A 37 -2.15 0.03 -10.82
C ILE A 37 -3.47 -0.46 -10.23
N ILE A 38 -3.49 -0.72 -8.92
CA ILE A 38 -4.68 -1.25 -8.24
C ILE A 38 -5.80 -0.22 -8.20
N ALA A 39 -5.50 1.06 -7.98
CA ALA A 39 -6.48 2.13 -8.07
C ALA A 39 -7.10 2.20 -9.47
N ILE A 40 -6.28 2.19 -10.53
CA ILE A 40 -6.75 2.20 -11.92
C ILE A 40 -7.65 0.99 -12.19
N SER A 41 -7.21 -0.22 -11.83
CA SER A 41 -8.00 -1.45 -12.01
C SER A 41 -9.36 -1.37 -11.30
N PHE A 42 -9.39 -0.87 -10.05
CA PHE A 42 -10.64 -0.70 -9.30
C PHE A 42 -11.57 0.34 -9.93
N TYR A 43 -11.06 1.51 -10.34
CA TYR A 43 -11.90 2.54 -10.97
C TYR A 43 -12.43 2.09 -12.33
N LEU A 44 -11.63 1.35 -13.12
CA LEU A 44 -12.09 0.75 -14.37
C LEU A 44 -13.21 -0.27 -14.13
N TYR A 45 -13.07 -1.10 -13.09
CA TYR A 45 -14.11 -2.05 -12.70
C TYR A 45 -15.42 -1.35 -12.30
N VAL A 46 -15.34 -0.31 -11.46
CA VAL A 46 -16.51 0.50 -11.06
C VAL A 46 -17.13 1.19 -12.27
N ALA A 47 -16.33 1.76 -13.17
CA ALA A 47 -16.82 2.38 -14.39
C ALA A 47 -17.56 1.37 -15.29
N PHE A 48 -17.03 0.15 -15.43
CA PHE A 48 -17.68 -0.92 -16.19
C PHE A 48 -19.02 -1.34 -15.59
N LEU A 49 -19.16 -1.35 -14.25
CA LEU A 49 -20.44 -1.62 -13.59
C LEU A 49 -21.47 -0.51 -13.79
N ILE A 50 -21.03 0.75 -13.80
CA ILE A 50 -21.92 1.92 -13.93
C ILE A 50 -22.32 2.16 -15.39
N PHE A 51 -21.45 1.82 -16.35
CA PHE A 51 -21.62 2.12 -17.77
C PHE A 51 -22.96 1.64 -18.38
N PRO A 52 -23.45 0.40 -18.15
CA PRO A 52 -24.75 -0.04 -18.63
C PRO A 52 -25.90 0.83 -18.10
N SER A 53 -25.83 1.23 -16.83
CA SER A 53 -26.85 2.04 -16.18
C SER A 53 -26.94 3.43 -16.80
N VAL A 54 -25.79 4.06 -17.07
CA VAL A 54 -25.71 5.37 -17.73
C VAL A 54 -26.23 5.30 -19.17
N LEU A 55 -25.91 4.24 -19.92
CA LEU A 55 -26.44 4.03 -21.26
C LEU A 55 -27.96 3.88 -21.27
N CYS A 56 -28.53 3.12 -20.32
CA CYS A 56 -29.98 3.00 -20.17
C CYS A 56 -30.65 4.35 -19.90
N ILE A 57 -30.07 5.18 -19.02
CA ILE A 57 -30.56 6.54 -18.74
C ILE A 57 -30.51 7.41 -19.99
N PHE A 58 -29.41 7.39 -20.74
CA PHE A 58 -29.27 8.13 -21.98
C PHE A 58 -30.31 7.73 -23.02
N ARG A 59 -30.51 6.43 -23.23
CA ARG A 59 -31.52 5.92 -24.18
C ARG A 59 -32.95 6.30 -23.78
N TYR A 60 -33.23 6.39 -22.49
CA TYR A 60 -34.52 6.89 -21.97
C TYR A 60 -34.72 8.38 -22.29
N ILE A 61 -33.72 9.23 -22.01
CA ILE A 61 -33.79 10.68 -22.28
C ILE A 61 -33.98 10.97 -23.77
N PHE A 62 -33.29 10.23 -24.64
CA PHE A 62 -33.43 10.36 -26.10
C PHE A 62 -34.67 9.67 -26.68
N GLY A 63 -35.59 9.18 -25.83
CA GLY A 63 -36.89 8.63 -26.24
C GLY A 63 -36.81 7.30 -26.99
N THR A 64 -35.67 6.61 -26.93
CA THR A 64 -35.41 5.39 -27.71
C THR A 64 -35.79 4.10 -26.97
N MET A 65 -36.17 4.19 -25.70
CA MET A 65 -36.65 3.05 -24.90
C MET A 65 -37.85 3.46 -24.04
N SER A 66 -38.82 2.55 -23.91
CA SER A 66 -39.96 2.71 -23.00
C SER A 66 -39.58 2.31 -21.56
N THR A 67 -40.29 2.84 -20.57
CA THR A 67 -40.01 2.60 -19.13
C THR A 67 -40.06 1.11 -18.72
N THR A 68 -40.69 0.26 -19.52
CA THR A 68 -40.91 -1.17 -19.25
C THR A 68 -39.68 -2.04 -19.58
N GLU A 69 -38.73 -1.53 -20.37
CA GLU A 69 -37.54 -2.27 -20.82
C GLU A 69 -36.26 -1.91 -20.03
N LEU A 70 -36.40 -1.08 -18.98
CA LEU A 70 -35.28 -0.56 -18.21
C LEU A 70 -34.78 -1.61 -17.19
N ILE A 71 -33.96 -2.55 -17.64
CA ILE A 71 -33.29 -3.51 -16.75
C ILE A 71 -31.96 -2.89 -16.28
N LEU A 72 -31.95 -2.31 -15.08
CA LEU A 72 -30.71 -1.88 -14.44
C LEU A 72 -30.02 -3.04 -13.70
N PRO A 73 -28.68 -3.02 -13.60
CA PRO A 73 -27.90 -4.05 -12.91
C PRO A 73 -28.21 -4.14 -11.41
N PHE A 74 -28.74 -3.07 -10.81
CA PHE A 74 -29.28 -3.09 -9.45
C PHE A 74 -30.80 -3.04 -9.54
N HIS A 75 -31.41 -4.23 -9.48
CA HIS A 75 -32.85 -4.42 -9.47
C HIS A 75 -33.41 -4.06 -8.08
N VAL A 76 -33.31 -2.79 -7.69
CA VAL A 76 -33.96 -2.32 -6.48
C VAL A 76 -35.40 -2.02 -6.85
N GLU A 77 -36.34 -2.81 -6.30
CA GLU A 77 -37.78 -2.62 -6.41
C GLU A 77 -38.24 -1.31 -5.73
N TYR A 78 -37.69 -0.17 -6.13
CA TYR A 78 -38.24 1.13 -5.78
C TYR A 78 -39.49 1.34 -6.63
N PHE A 79 -40.60 0.75 -6.20
CA PHE A 79 -41.98 1.11 -6.59
C PHE A 79 -42.30 2.53 -6.10
N MET A 80 -41.52 3.52 -6.53
CA MET A 80 -41.86 4.93 -6.34
C MET A 80 -42.57 5.38 -7.60
N LYS A 81 -43.83 5.77 -7.45
CA LYS A 81 -44.68 6.41 -8.47
C LYS A 81 -44.08 7.71 -9.07
N ASN A 82 -42.85 8.07 -8.68
CA ASN A 82 -42.20 9.34 -8.92
C ASN A 82 -40.76 9.12 -9.43
N GLN A 83 -40.58 9.16 -10.74
CA GLN A 83 -39.33 8.89 -11.48
C GLN A 83 -38.14 9.75 -10.98
N MET A 84 -38.39 10.99 -10.55
CA MET A 84 -37.34 11.89 -10.06
C MET A 84 -36.67 11.39 -8.76
N LYS A 85 -37.44 10.75 -7.86
CA LYS A 85 -36.89 10.19 -6.61
C LYS A 85 -36.01 8.96 -6.88
N TYR A 86 -36.34 8.20 -7.92
CA TYR A 86 -35.59 7.03 -8.33
C TYR A 86 -34.20 7.39 -8.86
N TYR A 87 -34.11 8.36 -9.79
CA TYR A 87 -32.81 8.83 -10.30
C TYR A 87 -31.94 9.45 -9.21
N PHE A 88 -32.55 10.18 -8.27
CA PHE A 88 -31.84 10.73 -7.12
C PHE A 88 -31.27 9.62 -6.21
N ALA A 89 -32.04 8.55 -5.97
CA ALA A 89 -31.58 7.40 -5.20
C ALA A 89 -30.40 6.68 -5.88
N LEU A 90 -30.50 6.39 -7.18
CA LEU A 90 -29.42 5.81 -7.97
C LEU A 90 -28.15 6.66 -7.96
N PHE A 91 -28.29 7.97 -8.16
CA PHE A 91 -27.15 8.89 -8.10
C PHE A 91 -26.47 8.84 -6.73
N THR A 92 -27.26 8.84 -5.66
CA THR A 92 -26.75 8.75 -4.28
C THR A 92 -26.02 7.43 -4.05
N GLU A 93 -26.56 6.32 -4.56
CA GLU A 93 -25.92 5.00 -4.49
C GLU A 93 -24.56 4.97 -5.20
N TYR A 94 -24.45 5.53 -6.41
CA TYR A 94 -23.16 5.63 -7.11
C TYR A 94 -22.13 6.47 -6.34
N VAL A 95 -22.56 7.60 -5.76
CA VAL A 95 -21.68 8.44 -4.94
C VAL A 95 -21.18 7.65 -3.73
N ILE A 96 -22.06 6.90 -3.05
CA ILE A 96 -21.69 6.06 -1.91
C ILE A 96 -20.67 4.99 -2.34
N ILE A 97 -20.90 4.30 -3.47
CA ILE A 97 -19.98 3.28 -3.99
C ILE A 97 -18.60 3.90 -4.26
N ILE A 98 -18.53 5.05 -4.92
CA ILE A 98 -17.26 5.74 -5.20
C ILE A 98 -16.54 6.09 -3.90
N ILE A 99 -17.25 6.61 -2.89
CA ILE A 99 -16.68 6.92 -1.58
C ILE A 99 -16.11 5.65 -0.93
N ILE A 100 -16.89 4.57 -0.86
CA ILE A 100 -16.43 3.30 -0.28
C ILE A 100 -15.19 2.78 -1.00
N CYS A 101 -15.18 2.81 -2.34
CA CYS A 101 -14.03 2.42 -3.14
C CYS A 101 -12.80 3.28 -2.85
N THR A 102 -12.94 4.59 -2.78
CA THR A 102 -11.80 5.50 -2.50
C THR A 102 -11.21 5.24 -1.11
N VAL A 103 -12.05 5.03 -0.09
CA VAL A 103 -11.62 4.69 1.27
C VAL A 103 -10.95 3.31 1.29
N GLY A 104 -11.50 2.33 0.56
CA GLY A 104 -10.91 1.01 0.41
C GLY A 104 -9.50 1.06 -0.21
N ILE A 105 -9.35 1.78 -1.32
CA ILE A 105 -8.05 1.99 -1.99
C ILE A 105 -7.07 2.70 -1.05
N ALA A 106 -7.52 3.71 -0.30
CA ALA A 106 -6.67 4.42 0.65
C ALA A 106 -6.13 3.47 1.73
N ASN A 107 -6.99 2.66 2.35
CA ASN A 107 -6.57 1.67 3.35
C ASN A 107 -5.60 0.64 2.76
N TYR A 108 -5.92 0.12 1.58
CA TYR A 108 -5.11 -0.87 0.90
C TYR A 108 -3.73 -0.31 0.48
N SER A 109 -3.67 0.94 0.04
CA SER A 109 -2.41 1.63 -0.27
C SER A 109 -1.50 1.75 0.95
N MET A 110 -2.07 2.07 2.12
CA MET A 110 -1.32 2.14 3.36
C MET A 110 -0.80 0.75 3.76
N PHE A 111 -1.61 -0.29 3.59
CA PHE A 111 -1.23 -1.68 3.86
C PHE A 111 -0.03 -2.11 3.01
N ILE A 112 -0.07 -1.89 1.69
CA ILE A 112 1.06 -2.18 0.80
C ILE A 112 2.30 -1.38 1.21
N ALA A 113 2.17 -0.09 1.52
CA ALA A 113 3.30 0.74 1.90
C ALA A 113 4.01 0.20 3.15
N VAL A 114 3.24 -0.26 4.15
CA VAL A 114 3.79 -0.86 5.37
C VAL A 114 4.52 -2.18 5.08
N ILE A 115 3.93 -3.05 4.26
CA ILE A 115 4.58 -4.31 3.86
C ILE A 115 5.88 -4.04 3.12
N GLN A 116 5.86 -3.14 2.13
CA GLN A 116 7.05 -2.83 1.35
C GLN A 116 8.14 -2.17 2.20
N HIS A 117 7.78 -1.36 3.20
CA HIS A 117 8.74 -0.82 4.16
C HIS A 117 9.38 -1.93 5.00
N ALA A 118 8.60 -2.89 5.51
CA ALA A 118 9.15 -4.05 6.23
C ALA A 118 10.12 -4.86 5.34
N CYS A 119 9.72 -5.14 4.08
CA CYS A 119 10.60 -5.82 3.13
C CYS A 119 11.90 -5.04 2.87
N ALA A 120 11.84 -3.71 2.77
CA ALA A 120 13.02 -2.87 2.61
C ALA A 120 13.98 -2.96 3.80
N LEU A 121 13.45 -2.99 5.04
CA LEU A 121 14.27 -3.14 6.25
C LEU A 121 15.03 -4.48 6.27
N PHE A 122 14.36 -5.58 5.90
CA PHE A 122 15.02 -6.88 5.79
C PHE A 122 16.09 -6.92 4.69
N LEU A 123 15.82 -6.31 3.53
CA LEU A 123 16.80 -6.25 2.45
C LEU A 123 18.02 -5.38 2.81
N ILE A 124 17.81 -4.31 3.57
CA ILE A 124 18.91 -3.48 4.09
C ILE A 124 19.80 -4.28 5.04
N MET A 125 19.19 -5.09 5.91
CA MET A 125 19.94 -5.96 6.80
C MET A 125 20.74 -7.00 6.03
N GLU A 126 20.12 -7.67 5.06
CA GLU A 126 20.81 -8.61 4.17
C GLU A 126 21.99 -7.93 3.45
N TRP A 127 21.77 -6.72 2.93
CA TRP A 127 22.81 -5.94 2.28
C TRP A 127 23.97 -5.61 3.22
N LYS A 128 23.70 -5.15 4.46
CA LYS A 128 24.74 -4.84 5.47
C LYS A 128 25.59 -6.07 5.79
N VAL A 129 24.95 -7.23 5.93
CA VAL A 129 25.61 -8.52 6.21
C VAL A 129 26.49 -8.92 5.02
N ASN A 130 25.92 -8.95 3.81
CA ASN A 130 26.63 -9.33 2.59
C ASN A 130 27.81 -8.38 2.29
N GLU A 131 27.67 -7.08 2.53
CA GLU A 131 28.74 -6.10 2.32
C GLU A 131 29.90 -6.28 3.29
N ARG A 132 29.63 -6.67 4.55
CA ARG A 132 30.68 -7.01 5.53
C ARG A 132 31.46 -8.25 5.08
N PHE A 133 30.77 -9.30 4.61
CA PHE A 133 31.40 -10.56 4.18
C PHE A 133 32.05 -10.51 2.78
N LYS A 134 31.72 -9.52 1.94
CA LYS A 134 32.41 -9.29 0.64
C LYS A 134 33.81 -8.74 0.81
N LYS A 135 34.06 -7.99 1.89
CA LYS A 135 35.43 -7.61 2.23
C LYS A 135 36.17 -8.90 2.60
N PRO A 136 37.34 -9.20 2.00
CA PRO A 136 38.12 -10.34 2.46
C PRO A 136 38.28 -10.19 3.98
N PRO A 137 38.14 -11.26 4.78
CA PRO A 137 38.34 -11.15 6.21
C PRO A 137 39.70 -10.49 6.37
N GLN A 138 39.74 -9.27 6.91
CA GLN A 138 40.98 -8.71 7.43
C GLN A 138 41.39 -9.70 8.50
N ASN A 139 42.32 -10.57 8.10
CA ASN A 139 42.85 -11.69 8.83
C ASN A 139 42.10 -12.02 10.13
N PHE A 140 41.13 -12.94 10.07
CA PHE A 140 40.56 -13.55 11.28
C PHE A 140 41.65 -14.23 12.15
N TYR A 141 42.86 -14.41 11.59
CA TYR A 141 44.07 -14.89 12.25
C TYR A 141 44.94 -13.82 12.94
N TYR A 142 44.62 -12.53 12.79
CA TYR A 142 45.28 -11.41 13.48
C TYR A 142 44.23 -10.50 14.16
N ALA A 143 43.33 -11.05 14.97
CA ALA A 143 42.63 -10.24 15.96
C ALA A 143 43.67 -9.79 17.02
N SER A 144 44.39 -8.71 16.74
CA SER A 144 45.59 -8.32 17.50
C SER A 144 45.43 -7.01 18.28
N SER A 145 44.25 -6.38 18.26
CA SER A 145 43.96 -5.20 19.08
C SER A 145 42.59 -5.31 19.76
N ASN A 146 42.46 -4.74 20.95
CA ASN A 146 41.17 -4.66 21.65
C ASN A 146 40.13 -3.83 20.88
N ASP A 147 40.56 -2.87 20.06
CA ASP A 147 39.69 -1.96 19.33
C ASP A 147 38.94 -2.65 18.18
N GLU A 148 39.58 -3.57 17.45
CA GLU A 148 38.92 -4.35 16.37
C GLU A 148 37.86 -5.32 16.91
N LEU A 149 38.11 -5.92 18.09
CA LEU A 149 37.13 -6.77 18.77
C LEU A 149 35.92 -5.98 19.27
N VAL A 150 36.13 -4.73 19.69
CA VAL A 150 35.05 -3.80 20.07
C VAL A 150 34.22 -3.43 18.84
N GLU A 151 34.85 -3.12 17.70
CA GLU A 151 34.13 -2.80 16.46
C GLU A 151 33.27 -3.98 15.96
N GLU A 152 33.81 -5.20 15.98
CA GLU A 152 33.06 -6.42 15.62
C GLU A 152 31.84 -6.63 16.54
N LYS A 153 32.03 -6.45 17.85
CA LYS A 153 30.94 -6.57 18.83
C LYS A 153 29.87 -5.51 18.59
N GLU A 154 30.25 -4.26 18.38
CA GLU A 154 29.32 -3.16 18.10
C GLU A 154 28.56 -3.38 16.79
N TRP A 155 29.22 -3.89 15.75
CA TRP A 155 28.58 -4.23 14.49
C TRP A 155 27.53 -5.34 14.66
N ILE A 156 27.86 -6.43 15.36
CA ILE A 156 26.93 -7.53 15.65
C ILE A 156 25.72 -7.00 16.44
N ILE A 157 25.95 -6.19 17.47
CA ILE A 157 24.88 -5.58 18.26
C ILE A 157 23.96 -4.73 17.36
N GLY A 158 24.53 -3.90 16.49
CA GLY A 158 23.75 -3.07 15.57
C GLY A 158 22.88 -3.87 14.59
N ILE A 159 23.36 -5.02 14.10
CA ILE A 159 22.56 -5.92 13.27
C ILE A 159 21.42 -6.56 14.06
N ILE A 160 21.67 -7.01 15.30
CA ILE A 160 20.65 -7.59 16.18
C ILE A 160 19.58 -6.55 16.52
N GLU A 161 19.98 -5.32 16.83
CA GLU A 161 19.04 -4.21 17.09
C GLU A 161 18.19 -3.91 15.85
N LEU A 162 18.79 -3.85 14.66
CA LEU A 162 18.05 -3.66 13.41
C LEU A 162 17.04 -4.79 13.17
N TYR A 163 17.41 -6.03 13.48
CA TYR A 163 16.53 -7.20 13.36
C TYR A 163 15.37 -7.18 14.35
N ASN A 164 15.65 -6.89 15.61
CA ASN A 164 14.62 -6.74 16.63
C ASN A 164 13.65 -5.61 16.28
N ASN A 165 14.16 -4.48 15.79
CA ASN A 165 13.33 -3.35 15.34
C ASN A 165 12.42 -3.74 14.16
N ALA A 166 12.94 -4.50 13.19
CA ALA A 166 12.14 -4.98 12.06
C ALA A 166 11.05 -5.97 12.51
N ILE A 167 11.35 -6.88 13.43
CA ILE A 167 10.35 -7.79 14.02
C ILE A 167 9.30 -7.02 14.80
N GLU A 168 9.69 -6.06 15.65
CA GLU A 168 8.76 -5.26 16.42
C GLU A 168 7.84 -4.46 15.49
N PHE A 169 8.39 -3.92 14.40
CA PHE A 169 7.61 -3.23 13.37
C PHE A 169 6.51 -4.14 12.78
N VAL A 170 6.84 -5.38 12.42
CA VAL A 170 5.90 -6.37 11.88
C VAL A 170 4.90 -6.84 12.95
N SER A 171 5.35 -7.05 14.19
CA SER A 171 4.49 -7.45 15.30
C SER A 171 3.43 -6.39 15.61
N ASP A 172 3.85 -5.13 15.71
CA ASP A 172 2.94 -4.01 15.92
C ASP A 172 1.98 -3.76 14.76
N PHE A 173 2.34 -4.19 13.56
CA PHE A 173 1.42 -4.18 12.42
C PHE A 173 0.41 -5.32 12.48
N THR A 174 0.83 -6.51 12.91
CA THR A 174 -0.05 -7.69 13.06
C THR A 174 -1.05 -7.53 14.21
N ASN A 175 -0.67 -6.82 15.28
CA ASN A 175 -1.50 -6.60 16.46
C ASN A 175 -2.44 -5.38 16.34
N LEU A 176 -2.59 -4.81 15.13
CA LEU A 176 -3.33 -3.57 14.86
C LEU A 176 -4.71 -3.85 14.26
#